data_AF-A0A3D1RHD7-F1
#
_entry.id   AF-A0A3D1RHD7-F1
#
_cell.length_a   1.000
_cell.length_b   1.000
_cell.length_c   1.000
_cell.angle_alpha   90.00
_cell.angle_beta   90.00
_cell.angle_gamma   90.00
#
_symmetry.space_group_name_H-M   'P 1'
#
loop_
_entity.id
_entity.type
_entity.pdbx_description
1 polymer ?
#
loop_
_entity_poly.entity_id
_entity_poly.type
_entity_poly.pdbx_seq_one_letter_code
_entity_poly.pdbx_strand_id
1 'polypeptide(L)'
;MNFIFPQNYNFDNKLFGFISYSSLILNLIWACIIFFISNCFFNSLYIKISAIIILCFPLLLFTFIGVNNENIVYFLKYFLKYLLKNKLYLYK
;
A
#
# COMPACT_ATOMS: atom_id res chain seq x y z
N MET A 1 3.64 38.55 1.76
CA MET A 1 2.43 37.83 1.32
C MET A 1 1.87 37.08 2.51
N ASN A 2 0.59 37.27 2.85
CA ASN A 2 -0.04 36.51 3.93
C ASN A 2 -0.36 35.11 3.41
N PHE A 3 0.41 34.10 3.83
CA PHE A 3 0.12 32.71 3.53
C PHE A 3 -1.09 32.28 4.36
N ILE A 4 -2.24 32.13 3.69
CA ILE A 4 -3.44 31.54 4.27
C ILE A 4 -3.33 30.04 4.05
N PHE A 5 -2.91 29.29 5.07
CA PHE A 5 -2.99 27.84 5.03
C PHE A 5 -4.45 27.41 5.29
N PRO A 6 -5.10 26.66 4.39
CA PRO A 6 -6.46 26.20 4.64
C PRO A 6 -6.48 25.24 5.84
N GLN A 7 -7.42 25.43 6.77
CA GLN A 7 -7.55 24.60 7.99
C GLN A 7 -7.76 23.10 7.72
N ASN A 8 -8.21 22.73 6.51
CA ASN A 8 -8.43 21.35 6.09
C ASN A 8 -7.23 20.73 5.34
N TYR A 9 -6.07 21.36 5.33
CA TYR A 9 -4.88 20.78 4.72
C TYR A 9 -4.23 19.77 5.66
N ASN A 10 -4.46 18.48 5.42
CA ASN A 10 -3.73 17.43 6.11
C ASN A 10 -2.31 17.32 5.50
N PHE A 11 -1.32 17.73 6.29
CA PHE A 11 0.09 17.43 6.00
C PHE A 11 0.34 15.95 6.22
N ASP A 12 -0.03 15.13 5.25
CA ASP A 12 0.40 13.74 5.22
C ASP A 12 1.88 13.70 4.81
N ASN A 13 2.74 13.35 5.76
CA ASN A 13 4.16 13.18 5.46
C ASN A 13 4.31 12.04 4.44
N LYS A 14 4.89 12.36 3.28
CA LYS A 14 5.17 11.40 2.20
C LYS A 14 6.67 11.29 2.00
N LEU A 15 7.17 10.07 1.93
CA LEU A 15 8.54 9.79 1.54
C LEU A 15 8.69 10.13 0.04
N PHE A 16 9.69 10.95 -0.28
CA PHE A 16 9.93 11.53 -1.60
C PHE A 16 8.77 12.38 -2.17
N GLY A 17 7.75 12.71 -1.37
CA GLY A 17 6.60 13.51 -1.79
C GLY A 17 5.46 12.74 -2.46
N PHE A 18 5.65 11.46 -2.81
CA PHE A 18 4.63 10.65 -3.50
C PHE A 18 4.26 9.36 -2.74
N ILE A 19 5.13 8.79 -1.91
CA ILE A 19 4.81 7.57 -1.15
C ILE A 19 4.37 7.92 0.27
N SER A 20 3.17 7.51 0.68
CA SER A 20 2.75 7.60 2.09
C SER A 20 3.46 6.59 2.99
N TYR A 21 3.75 6.98 4.24
CA TYR A 21 4.36 6.07 5.23
C TYR A 21 3.52 4.83 5.51
N SER A 22 2.19 4.95 5.48
CA SER A 22 1.29 3.81 5.64
C SER A 22 1.48 2.77 4.54
N SER A 23 1.68 3.20 3.29
CA SER A 23 1.94 2.31 2.16
C SER A 23 3.33 1.67 2.23
N LEU A 24 4.34 2.39 2.74
CA LEU A 24 5.67 1.82 2.99
C LEU A 24 5.65 0.74 4.06
N ILE A 25 4.95 0.99 5.17
CA ILE A 25 4.80 0.00 6.24
C ILE A 25 4.12 -1.26 5.68
N LEU A 26 3.10 -1.09 4.83
CA LEU A 26 2.44 -2.22 4.16
C LEU A 26 3.40 -3.01 3.26
N ASN A 27 4.21 -2.33 2.42
CA ASN A 27 5.23 -2.99 1.60
C ASN A 27 6.27 -3.74 2.44
N LEU A 28 6.69 -3.16 3.56
CA LEU A 28 7.70 -3.75 4.45
C LEU A 28 7.15 -5.00 5.16
N ILE A 29 5.92 -4.93 5.70
CA ILE A 29 5.24 -6.09 6.28
C ILE A 29 5.10 -7.21 5.25
N TRP A 30 4.67 -6.88 4.03
CA TRP A 30 4.52 -7.86 2.95
C TRP A 30 5.86 -8.51 2.59
N ALA A 31 6.93 -7.73 2.45
CA ALA A 31 8.26 -8.24 2.16
C ALA A 31 8.76 -9.18 3.27
N CYS A 32 8.52 -8.87 4.55
CA CYS A 32 8.86 -9.76 5.66
C CYS A 32 8.12 -11.10 5.59
N ILE A 33 6.83 -11.08 5.25
CA ILE A 33 6.01 -12.29 5.09
C ILE A 33 6.55 -13.14 3.93
N ILE A 34 6.77 -12.55 2.76
CA ILE A 34 7.29 -13.27 1.59
C ILE A 34 8.70 -13.81 1.85
N PHE A 35 9.56 -13.05 2.53
CA PHE A 35 10.89 -13.52 2.92
C PHE A 35 10.79 -14.78 3.79
N PHE A 36 9.95 -14.76 4.84
CA PHE A 36 9.76 -15.91 5.72
C PHE A 36 9.24 -17.13 4.95
N ILE A 37 8.21 -16.95 4.12
CA ILE A 37 7.65 -18.00 3.27
C ILE A 37 8.71 -18.56 2.33
N SER A 38 9.44 -17.70 1.61
CA SER A 38 10.48 -18.13 0.66
C SER A 38 11.59 -18.94 1.34
N ASN A 39 11.93 -18.62 2.59
CA ASN A 39 12.93 -19.32 3.36
C ASN A 39 12.46 -20.71 3.84
N CYS A 40 11.16 -20.89 4.04
CA CYS A 40 10.57 -22.19 4.38
C CYS A 40 10.46 -23.14 3.16
N PHE A 41 10.14 -22.62 1.97
CA PHE A 41 9.87 -23.45 0.79
C PHE A 41 11.08 -23.73 -0.09
N PHE A 42 12.02 -22.80 -0.21
CA PHE A 42 13.15 -22.92 -1.13
C PHE A 42 14.46 -22.97 -0.36
N ASN A 43 15.42 -23.78 -0.82
CA ASN A 43 16.76 -23.80 -0.23
C ASN A 43 17.75 -22.92 -1.00
N SER A 44 17.62 -22.84 -2.34
CA SER A 44 18.54 -22.08 -3.17
C SER A 44 18.30 -20.57 -3.04
N LEU A 45 19.39 -19.81 -2.85
CA LEU A 45 19.34 -18.35 -2.72
C LEU A 45 18.74 -17.68 -3.96
N TYR A 46 19.03 -18.21 -5.15
CA TYR A 46 18.53 -17.67 -6.41
C TYR A 46 16.99 -17.69 -6.48
N ILE A 47 16.36 -18.82 -6.11
CA ILE A 47 14.90 -18.95 -6.14
C ILE A 47 14.24 -18.07 -5.06
N LYS A 48 14.90 -17.92 -3.89
CA LYS A 48 14.41 -17.01 -2.85
C LYS A 48 14.34 -15.57 -3.35
N ILE A 49 15.43 -15.08 -3.93
CA ILE A 49 15.53 -13.71 -4.44
C ILE A 49 14.52 -13.48 -5.58
N SER A 50 14.40 -14.42 -6.52
CA SER A 50 13.44 -14.27 -7.62
C SER A 50 11.99 -14.27 -7.13
N ALA A 51 11.63 -15.12 -6.18
CA ALA A 51 10.29 -15.15 -5.58
C ALA A 51 9.96 -13.83 -4.86
N ILE A 52 10.90 -13.27 -4.10
CA ILE A 52 10.72 -11.99 -3.41
C ILE A 52 10.46 -10.86 -4.41
N ILE A 53 11.26 -10.79 -5.49
CA ILE A 53 11.10 -9.76 -6.52
C ILE A 53 9.73 -9.88 -7.19
N ILE A 54 9.37 -11.07 -7.68
CA ILE A 54 8.11 -11.28 -8.42
C ILE A 54 6.88 -10.93 -7.55
N LEU A 55 6.92 -11.24 -6.25
CA LEU A 55 5.77 -11.04 -5.36
C LEU A 55 5.72 -9.65 -4.70
N CYS A 56 6.86 -8.99 -4.49
CA CYS A 56 6.89 -7.65 -3.89
C CYS A 56 6.80 -6.53 -4.94
N PHE A 57 7.32 -6.75 -6.16
CA PHE A 57 7.38 -5.71 -7.18
C PHE A 57 6.01 -5.18 -7.63
N PRO A 58 4.97 -6.02 -7.84
CA PRO A 58 3.63 -5.52 -8.19
C PRO A 58 3.04 -4.60 -7.11
N LEU A 59 3.20 -4.98 -5.84
CA LEU A 59 2.71 -4.19 -4.71
C LEU A 59 3.43 -2.83 -4.64
N LEU A 60 4.74 -2.82 -4.88
CA LEU A 60 5.54 -1.59 -4.97
C LEU A 60 5.03 -0.66 -6.07
N LEU A 61 4.74 -1.18 -7.27
CA LEU A 61 4.19 -0.39 -8.38
C LEU A 61 2.85 0.25 -8.01
N PHE A 62 1.96 -0.48 -7.34
CA PHE A 62 0.70 0.06 -6.85
C PHE A 62 0.90 1.20 -5.84
N THR A 63 1.93 1.12 -4.99
CA THR A 63 2.24 2.22 -4.06
C THR A 63 2.82 3.46 -4.71
N PHE A 64 3.47 3.35 -5.88
CA PHE A 64 3.96 4.50 -6.64
C PHE A 64 2.84 5.20 -7.43
N ILE A 65 1.99 4.42 -8.09
CA ILE A 65 0.92 4.95 -8.96
C ILE A 65 -0.28 5.42 -8.11
N GLY A 66 -0.54 4.74 -6.99
CA GLY A 66 -1.78 4.90 -6.23
C GLY A 66 -2.99 4.34 -7.00
N VAL A 67 -4.15 4.33 -6.33
CA VAL A 67 -5.43 4.07 -7.00
C VAL A 67 -6.21 5.37 -6.98
N ASN A 68 -6.41 5.99 -8.14
CA ASN A 68 -7.09 7.29 -8.29
C ASN A 68 -6.51 8.37 -7.34
N ASN A 69 -5.19 8.47 -7.24
CA ASN A 69 -4.46 9.38 -6.33
C ASN A 69 -4.67 9.14 -4.82
N GLU A 70 -5.37 8.07 -4.44
CA GLU A 70 -5.46 7.65 -3.05
C GLU A 70 -4.41 6.61 -2.70
N ASN A 71 -4.03 6.58 -1.42
CA ASN A 71 -3.12 5.55 -0.92
C ASN A 71 -3.78 4.17 -0.99
N ILE A 72 -2.99 3.15 -1.37
CA ILE A 72 -3.44 1.76 -1.47
C ILE A 72 -4.10 1.25 -0.18
N VAL A 73 -3.62 1.73 0.98
CA VAL A 73 -4.13 1.36 2.30
C VAL A 73 -5.58 1.80 2.49
N TYR A 74 -5.93 3.02 2.05
CA TYR A 74 -7.30 3.51 2.14
C TYR A 74 -8.21 2.77 1.17
N PHE A 75 -7.75 2.57 -0.06
CA PHE A 75 -8.45 1.75 -1.04
C PHE A 75 -8.77 0.36 -0.48
N LEU A 76 -7.79 -0.36 0.07
CA LEU A 76 -7.98 -1.67 0.68
C LEU A 76 -8.97 -1.62 1.86
N LYS A 77 -8.88 -0.61 2.71
CA LYS A 77 -9.81 -0.43 3.85
C LYS A 77 -11.25 -0.24 3.37
N TYR A 78 -11.47 0.61 2.36
CA TYR A 78 -12.81 0.84 1.81
C TYR A 78 -13.33 -0.36 1.05
N PHE A 79 -12.47 -1.00 0.27
CA PHE A 79 -12.79 -2.22 -0.47
C PHE A 79 -13.20 -3.36 0.46
N LEU A 80 -12.43 -3.63 1.51
CA LEU A 80 -12.78 -4.63 2.53
C LEU A 80 -14.06 -4.25 3.28
N LYS A 81 -14.23 -2.97 3.64
CA LYS A 81 -15.45 -2.50 4.29
C LYS A 81 -16.68 -2.68 3.39
N TYR A 82 -16.53 -2.45 2.10
CA TYR A 82 -17.58 -2.65 1.11
C TYR A 82 -17.96 -4.14 1.00
N LEU A 83 -16.98 -5.04 0.88
CA LEU A 83 -17.22 -6.49 0.82
C LEU A 83 -17.91 -7.02 2.09
N LEU A 84 -17.55 -6.50 3.26
CA LEU A 84 -18.11 -6.96 4.55
C LEU A 84 -19.43 -6.28 4.91
N LYS A 85 -19.66 -5.03 4.44
CA LYS A 85 -20.89 -4.28 4.68
C LYS A 85 -21.59 -4.03 3.35
N ASN A 86 -22.36 -5.02 2.91
CA ASN A 86 -23.22 -4.95 1.71
C ASN A 86 -24.32 -3.88 1.75
N LYS A 87 -24.35 -2.96 2.72
CA LYS A 87 -25.30 -1.84 2.71
C LYS A 87 -24.81 -0.80 1.72
N LEU A 88 -25.07 -1.06 0.44
CA LEU A 88 -25.16 -0.04 -0.59
C LEU A 88 -26.14 1.02 -0.08
N TYR A 89 -25.65 2.20 0.26
CA TYR A 89 -26.50 3.38 0.33
C TYR A 89 -26.89 3.69 -1.12
N LEU A 90 -27.95 3.02 -1.59
CA LEU A 90 -28.71 3.49 -2.74
C LEU A 90 -29.26 4.86 -2.35
N TYR A 91 -28.53 5.91 -2.73
CA TYR A 91 -29.07 7.26 -2.73
C TYR A 91 -30.17 7.24 -3.80
N LYS A 92 -31.43 7.26 -3.36
CA LYS A 92 -32.55 7.59 -4.23
C LYS A 92 -32.58 9.09 -4.44
#